data_AF-A0A925MWR2-F1
#
_entry.id   AF-A0A925MWR2-F1
#
_cell.length_a   1.000
_cell.length_b   1.000
_cell.length_c   1.000
_cell.angle_alpha   90.00
_cell.angle_beta   90.00
_cell.angle_gamma   90.00
#
_symmetry.space_group_name_H-M   'P 1'
#
loop_
_entity.id
_entity.type
_entity.pdbx_description
1 polymer ?
#
loop_
_entity_poly.entity_id
_entity_poly.type
_entity_poly.pdbx_seq_one_letter_code
_entity_poly.pdbx_strand_id
1 'polypeptide(L)'
;MNKLTIAAGFAAALALSACQSPEAENVEDAYDNQAEVIDEMADDTANDVAEEGLEDQADMMEEAGDNAAEAVDDGGMMDEGNAM
;
A
#
# COMPACT_ATOMS: atom_id res chain seq x y z
N MET A 1 -2.64 -23.46 -11.80
CA MET A 1 -1.43 -22.89 -12.43
C MET A 1 -0.67 -22.12 -11.36
N ASN A 2 0.57 -21.69 -11.63
CA ASN A 2 1.54 -21.29 -10.61
C ASN A 2 0.98 -20.27 -9.60
N LYS A 3 0.94 -20.68 -8.33
CA LYS A 3 0.71 -19.84 -7.16
C LYS A 3 1.93 -18.94 -6.95
N LEU A 4 2.02 -17.89 -7.75
CA LEU A 4 2.91 -16.78 -7.49
C LEU A 4 1.99 -15.60 -7.22
N THR A 5 1.32 -15.65 -6.07
CA THR A 5 0.80 -14.47 -5.38
C THR A 5 2.02 -13.62 -5.08
N ILE A 6 2.36 -12.74 -6.02
CA ILE A 6 3.42 -11.76 -5.90
C ILE A 6 2.79 -10.61 -5.12
N ALA A 7 2.59 -10.82 -3.82
CA ALA A 7 2.50 -9.74 -2.84
C ALA A 7 3.90 -9.13 -2.70
N ALA A 8 4.37 -8.46 -3.75
CA ALA A 8 5.69 -7.83 -3.80
C ALA A 8 5.60 -6.31 -3.92
N GLY A 9 4.58 -5.70 -3.32
CA GLY A 9 4.55 -4.25 -3.04
C GLY A 9 5.63 -3.83 -2.03
N PHE A 10 6.05 -4.73 -1.14
CA PHE A 10 7.00 -4.41 -0.06
C PHE A 10 8.40 -3.94 -0.48
N ALA A 11 8.88 -4.25 -1.69
CA ALA A 11 10.29 -4.00 -2.00
C ALA A 11 10.59 -2.55 -2.41
N ALA A 12 9.59 -1.78 -2.85
CA ALA A 12 9.79 -0.39 -3.24
C ALA A 12 9.66 0.57 -2.04
N ALA A 13 8.68 0.35 -1.16
CA ALA A 13 8.48 1.14 0.04
C ALA A 13 9.63 0.98 1.05
N LEU A 14 10.23 -0.21 1.21
CA LEU A 14 11.38 -0.39 2.12
C LEU A 14 12.65 0.36 1.69
N ALA A 15 12.76 0.77 0.43
CA ALA A 15 13.82 1.67 -0.02
C ALA A 15 13.52 3.16 0.33
N LEU A 16 12.24 3.50 0.53
CA LEU A 16 11.76 4.82 0.96
C LEU A 16 11.47 4.91 2.47
N SER A 17 11.32 3.81 3.21
CA SER A 17 11.08 3.81 4.66
C SER A 17 12.26 4.32 5.49
N ALA A 18 13.42 4.53 4.86
CA ALA A 18 14.51 5.29 5.46
C ALA A 18 14.34 6.82 5.31
N CYS A 19 13.34 7.30 4.58
CA CYS A 19 13.01 8.71 4.34
C CYS A 19 11.58 9.10 4.75
N GLN A 20 10.65 8.15 4.86
CA GLN A 20 9.26 8.46 5.21
C GLN A 20 9.08 8.69 6.73
N SER A 21 8.22 9.63 7.10
CA SER A 21 7.86 9.90 8.50
C SER A 21 7.03 8.76 9.13
N PRO A 22 7.12 8.52 10.46
CA PRO A 22 6.28 7.53 11.15
C PRO A 22 4.77 7.76 10.95
N GLU A 23 4.36 9.01 10.77
CA GLU A 23 2.99 9.37 10.46
C GLU A 23 2.54 8.87 9.09
N ALA A 24 3.41 8.93 8.08
CA ALA A 24 3.14 8.39 6.75
C ALA A 24 3.11 6.86 6.76
N GLU A 25 4.04 6.21 7.46
CA GLU A 25 4.06 4.74 7.64
C GLU A 25 2.74 4.24 8.27
N ASN A 26 2.22 4.93 9.29
CA ASN A 26 0.94 4.58 9.90
C ASN A 26 -0.26 4.73 8.95
N VAL A 27 -0.17 5.63 7.97
CA VAL A 27 -1.21 5.81 6.96
C VAL A 27 -1.13 4.67 5.95
N GLU A 28 0.05 4.39 5.40
CA GLU A 28 0.32 3.26 4.50
C GLU A 28 -0.17 1.94 5.12
N ASP A 29 0.28 1.63 6.34
CA ASP A 29 -0.12 0.43 7.09
C ASP A 29 -1.65 0.31 7.22
N ALA A 30 -2.36 1.42 7.40
CA ALA A 30 -3.82 1.38 7.54
C ALA A 30 -4.53 1.00 6.25
N TYR A 31 -3.99 1.37 5.09
CA TYR A 31 -4.51 0.96 3.78
C TYR A 31 -4.09 -0.47 3.44
N ASP A 32 -2.85 -0.85 3.73
CA ASP A 32 -2.35 -2.22 3.55
C ASP A 32 -3.19 -3.23 4.34
N ASN A 33 -3.47 -2.95 5.62
CA ASN A 33 -4.34 -3.81 6.42
C ASN A 33 -5.76 -3.96 5.83
N GLN A 34 -6.25 -2.97 5.08
CA GLN A 34 -7.54 -3.08 4.40
C GLN A 34 -7.42 -3.83 3.08
N ALA A 35 -6.33 -3.63 2.33
CA ALA A 35 -6.01 -4.37 1.12
C ALA A 35 -5.85 -5.87 1.41
N GLU A 36 -5.14 -6.24 2.48
CA GLU A 36 -4.96 -7.63 2.92
C GLU A 36 -6.30 -8.34 3.17
N VAL A 37 -7.29 -7.65 3.75
CA VAL A 37 -8.62 -8.23 3.96
C VAL A 37 -9.33 -8.51 2.63
N ILE A 38 -9.09 -7.68 1.61
CA ILE A 38 -9.66 -7.84 0.27
C ILE A 38 -8.96 -8.95 -0.49
N ASP A 39 -7.64 -9.03 -0.38
CA ASP A 39 -6.82 -10.11 -0.94
C ASP A 39 -7.19 -11.46 -0.32
N GLU A 40 -7.41 -11.52 1.00
CA GLU A 40 -7.87 -12.74 1.67
C GLU A 40 -9.28 -13.16 1.22
N MET A 41 -10.16 -12.19 0.88
CA MET A 41 -11.44 -12.50 0.24
C MET A 41 -11.29 -12.99 -1.21
N ALA A 42 -10.29 -12.50 -1.93
CA ALA A 42 -9.94 -12.99 -3.27
C ALA A 42 -9.46 -14.44 -3.20
N ASP A 43 -8.54 -14.74 -2.28
CA ASP A 43 -8.02 -16.10 -2.04
C ASP A 43 -9.11 -17.12 -1.63
N ASP A 44 -10.12 -16.67 -0.87
CA ASP A 44 -11.24 -17.51 -0.43
C ASP A 44 -12.30 -17.75 -1.52
N THR A 45 -12.28 -16.97 -2.60
CA THR A 45 -13.25 -17.15 -3.69
C THR A 45 -12.88 -18.33 -4.60
N ALA A 46 -13.89 -19.02 -5.11
CA ALA A 46 -13.71 -20.11 -6.08
C ALA A 46 -14.06 -19.68 -7.52
N ASN A 47 -14.13 -18.36 -7.75
CA ASN A 47 -14.54 -17.76 -9.01
C ASN A 47 -13.48 -16.78 -9.48
N ASP A 48 -12.73 -17.19 -10.50
CA ASP A 48 -11.62 -16.45 -11.09
C ASP A 48 -11.99 -15.00 -11.47
N VAL A 49 -13.22 -14.73 -11.93
CA VAL A 49 -13.66 -13.36 -12.29
C VAL A 49 -13.90 -12.50 -11.05
N ALA A 50 -14.32 -13.12 -9.94
CA ALA A 50 -14.48 -12.42 -8.68
C ALA A 50 -13.14 -12.23 -7.98
N GLU A 51 -12.22 -13.18 -8.12
CA GLU A 51 -10.83 -13.12 -7.66
C GLU A 51 -10.13 -11.91 -8.30
N GLU A 52 -10.07 -11.84 -9.63
CA GLU A 52 -9.47 -10.71 -10.36
C GLU A 52 -10.07 -9.35 -9.95
N GLY A 53 -11.40 -9.28 -9.76
CA GLY A 53 -12.04 -8.04 -9.35
C GLY A 53 -11.79 -7.62 -7.89
N LEU A 54 -11.45 -8.58 -7.02
CA LEU A 54 -11.05 -8.31 -5.64
C LEU A 54 -9.56 -7.97 -5.58
N GLU A 55 -8.71 -8.66 -6.34
CA GLU A 55 -7.29 -8.32 -6.52
C GLU A 55 -7.14 -6.88 -7.06
N ASP A 56 -7.86 -6.52 -8.12
CA ASP A 56 -7.88 -5.15 -8.65
C ASP A 56 -8.31 -4.11 -7.58
N GLN A 57 -9.16 -4.51 -6.64
CA GLN A 57 -9.62 -3.66 -5.56
C GLN A 57 -8.57 -3.51 -4.45
N ALA A 58 -7.85 -4.59 -4.12
CA ALA A 58 -6.72 -4.55 -3.19
C ALA A 58 -5.59 -3.67 -3.74
N ASP A 59 -5.23 -3.83 -5.01
CA ASP A 59 -4.21 -3.01 -5.68
C ASP A 59 -4.56 -1.51 -5.65
N MET A 60 -5.81 -1.15 -5.95
CA MET A 60 -6.27 0.24 -5.84
C MET A 60 -6.20 0.79 -4.41
N MET A 61 -6.33 -0.07 -3.41
CA MET A 61 -6.29 0.31 -2.00
C MET A 61 -4.86 0.55 -1.53
N GLU A 62 -3.93 -0.31 -1.93
CA GLU A 62 -2.48 -0.12 -1.72
C GLU A 62 -2.02 1.18 -2.40
N GLU A 63 -2.36 1.39 -3.69
CA GLU A 63 -1.98 2.61 -4.41
C GLU A 63 -2.59 3.87 -3.76
N ALA A 64 -3.80 3.79 -3.20
CA ALA A 64 -4.38 4.90 -2.45
C ALA A 64 -3.65 5.17 -1.12
N GLY A 65 -3.16 4.12 -0.47
CA GLY A 65 -2.30 4.18 0.72
C GLY A 65 -0.99 4.89 0.44
N ASP A 66 -0.28 4.46 -0.61
CA ASP A 66 0.97 5.06 -1.07
C ASP A 66 0.81 6.55 -1.35
N ASN A 67 -0.21 6.91 -2.14
CA ASN A 67 -0.49 8.32 -2.46
C ASN A 67 -0.84 9.14 -1.21
N ALA A 68 -1.52 8.54 -0.23
CA ALA A 68 -1.87 9.22 1.01
C ALA A 68 -0.65 9.38 1.94
N ALA A 69 0.18 8.36 2.04
CA ALA A 69 1.44 8.38 2.79
C ALA A 69 2.41 9.40 2.18
N GLU A 70 2.57 9.42 0.86
CA GLU A 70 3.37 10.42 0.13
C GLU A 70 2.85 11.83 0.39
N ALA A 71 1.53 12.06 0.39
CA ALA A 71 0.96 13.37 0.70
C ALA A 71 1.21 13.82 2.14
N VAL A 72 1.27 12.88 3.09
CA VAL A 72 1.62 13.17 4.49
C VAL A 72 3.11 13.50 4.61
N ASP A 73 3.96 12.75 3.91
CA ASP A 73 5.40 12.95 3.90
C ASP A 73 5.78 14.28 3.23
N ASP A 74 5.24 14.58 2.04
CA ASP A 74 5.40 15.88 1.34
C ASP A 74 4.87 17.06 2.17
N GLY A 75 3.79 16.83 2.92
CA GLY A 75 3.25 17.78 3.89
C GLY A 75 4.23 18.08 5.03
N GLY A 76 5.02 17.10 5.45
CA GLY A 76 6.13 17.22 6.41
C GLY A 76 7.39 17.85 5.81
N MET A 77 7.71 17.56 4.54
CA MET A 77 8.88 18.11 3.84
C MET A 77 8.83 19.63 3.63
N MET A 78 7.65 20.25 3.63
CA MET A 78 7.54 21.72 3.61
C MET A 78 8.03 22.40 4.91
N ASP A 79 8.16 21.67 6.03
CA ASP A 79 8.66 22.22 7.30
C ASP A 79 10.17 21.97 7.51
N GLU A 80 10.74 20.94 6.86
CA GLU A 80 12.18 20.60 6.96
C GLU A 80 13.07 21.22 5.88
N GLY A 81 12.53 22.13 5.07
CA GLY A 81 13.25 22.89 4.03
C GLY A 81 13.67 24.33 4.40
N ASN A 82 13.37 24.83 5.61
CA ASN A 82 13.64 26.22 6.01
C ASN A 82 14.53 26.37 7.27
N ALA A 83 15.39 25.40 7.56
CA ALA A 83 16.49 25.59 8.50
C ALA A 83 17.80 25.92 7.76
N MET A 84 17.85 27.10 7.12
CA MET A 84 19.10 27.81 6.78
C MET A 84 19.36 28.92 7.78
#